data_AF-A0A437A2M0-F1
#
_entry.id   AF-A0A437A2M0-F1
#
_cell.length_a   1.000
_cell.length_b   1.000
_cell.length_c   1.000
_cell.angle_alpha   90.00
_cell.angle_beta   90.00
_cell.angle_gamma   90.00
#
_symmetry.space_group_name_H-M   'P 1'
#
loop_
_entity.id
_entity.type
_entity.pdbx_description
1 polymer ?
#
loop_
_entity_poly.entity_id
_entity_poly.type
_entity_poly.pdbx_seq_one_letter_code
_entity_poly.pdbx_strand_id
1 'polypeptide(L)'
;MQGSQPGPSLQERPRPPPISKPKTSKHNLTNRILQESFEVDYYILKTGNWEHMKMAAVVQIFKTCCSGPLREHSPEMESAIKGFKHQSERLKDKIYEGFIENLKIINLSEDYREVLFDILESTSEERWFFVWIVGQILRAWQKKEESASRKSESSKRERRDPLAIDESK
;
A
#
# COMPACT_ATOMS: atom_id res chain seq x y z
N MET A 1 37.28 -6.80 47.62
CA MET A 1 37.10 -6.95 46.17
C MET A 1 35.60 -6.89 45.90
N GLN A 2 35.06 -5.71 45.63
CA GLN A 2 33.63 -5.50 45.33
C GLN A 2 33.36 -5.93 43.89
N GLY A 3 32.45 -6.89 43.73
CA GLY A 3 31.94 -7.28 42.41
C GLY A 3 31.15 -6.14 41.81
N SER A 4 31.59 -5.65 40.64
CA SER A 4 30.82 -4.71 39.84
C SER A 4 29.62 -5.45 39.25
N GLN A 5 28.40 -5.07 39.64
CA GLN A 5 27.20 -5.50 38.92
C GLN A 5 27.26 -4.94 37.49
N PRO A 6 26.96 -5.75 36.46
CA PRO A 6 26.73 -5.20 35.12
C PRO A 6 25.47 -4.32 35.20
N GLY A 7 25.62 -3.05 34.79
CA GLY A 7 24.52 -2.12 34.66
C GLY A 7 23.45 -2.64 33.68
N PRO A 8 22.22 -2.10 33.74
CA PRO A 8 21.15 -2.53 32.84
C PRO A 8 21.61 -2.34 31.39
N SER A 9 21.65 -3.44 30.66
CA SER A 9 21.84 -3.50 29.21
C SER A 9 20.92 -2.50 28.52
N LEU A 10 21.47 -1.78 27.53
CA LEU A 10 20.74 -0.95 26.56
C LEU A 10 19.33 -1.50 26.35
N GLN A 11 18.33 -0.72 26.76
CA GLN A 11 16.92 -1.10 26.69
C GLN A 11 16.60 -1.67 25.31
N GLU A 12 16.42 -2.99 25.24
CA GLU A 12 15.96 -3.65 24.03
C GLU A 12 14.53 -3.14 23.79
N ARG A 13 14.39 -2.20 22.87
CA ARG A 13 13.08 -1.75 22.43
C ARG A 13 12.28 -2.99 22.05
N PRO A 14 11.03 -3.15 22.54
CA PRO A 14 10.22 -4.31 22.20
C PRO A 14 10.11 -4.43 20.67
N ARG A 15 10.49 -5.59 20.13
CA ARG A 15 10.37 -5.84 18.69
C ARG A 15 8.90 -6.02 18.32
N PRO A 16 8.45 -5.49 17.18
CA PRO A 16 7.09 -5.69 16.72
C PRO A 16 6.83 -7.18 16.40
N PRO A 17 5.67 -7.74 16.76
CA PRO A 17 5.36 -9.14 16.50
C PRO A 17 5.11 -9.39 15.01
N PRO A 18 5.41 -10.57 14.46
CA PRO A 18 5.04 -10.92 13.09
C PRO A 18 3.51 -10.97 12.95
N ILE A 19 3.00 -10.41 11.85
CA ILE A 19 1.58 -10.37 11.50
C ILE A 19 1.43 -10.99 10.10
N SER A 20 0.88 -12.19 10.05
CA SER A 20 0.59 -12.87 8.79
C SER A 20 -0.55 -12.21 8.04
N LYS A 21 -0.54 -12.36 6.71
CA LYS A 21 -1.63 -11.87 5.85
C LYS A 21 -2.98 -12.46 6.28
N PRO A 22 -4.03 -11.64 6.47
CA PRO A 22 -5.33 -12.15 6.90
C PRO A 22 -5.94 -13.08 5.87
N LYS A 23 -6.42 -14.24 6.33
CA LYS A 23 -7.11 -15.24 5.50
C LYS A 23 -8.54 -14.78 5.22
N THR A 24 -8.77 -14.10 4.10
CA THR A 24 -10.12 -13.69 3.70
C THR A 24 -10.74 -14.75 2.77
N SER A 25 -11.78 -15.44 3.24
CA SER A 25 -12.42 -16.53 2.49
C SER A 25 -13.27 -16.07 1.30
N LYS A 26 -13.80 -14.82 1.34
CA LYS A 26 -14.68 -14.27 0.29
C LYS A 26 -14.55 -12.76 0.03
N HIS A 27 -13.97 -12.00 0.94
CA HIS A 27 -13.93 -10.53 0.89
C HIS A 27 -12.56 -10.00 0.46
N ASN A 28 -12.55 -8.86 -0.23
CA ASN A 28 -11.33 -8.08 -0.38
C ASN A 28 -10.86 -7.60 1.01
N LEU A 29 -9.56 -7.66 1.26
CA LEU A 29 -8.96 -7.11 2.47
C LEU A 29 -9.34 -5.63 2.62
N THR A 30 -10.01 -5.28 3.73
CA THR A 30 -10.47 -3.91 4.05
C THR A 30 -9.60 -3.29 5.15
N ASN A 31 -9.67 -1.97 5.32
CA ASN A 31 -8.96 -1.29 6.42
C ASN A 31 -9.38 -1.81 7.80
N ARG A 32 -10.63 -2.28 7.96
CA ARG A 32 -11.11 -2.89 9.20
C ARG A 32 -10.42 -4.21 9.47
N ILE A 33 -10.41 -5.13 8.50
CA ILE A 33 -9.73 -6.44 8.64
C ILE A 33 -8.23 -6.22 8.88
N LEU A 34 -7.64 -5.24 8.20
CA LEU A 34 -6.26 -4.85 8.47
C LEU A 34 -6.10 -4.43 9.93
N GLN A 35 -6.89 -3.46 10.42
CA GLN A 35 -6.78 -3.00 11.80
C GLN A 35 -6.94 -4.14 12.81
N GLU A 36 -7.94 -5.01 12.64
CA GLU A 36 -8.16 -6.21 13.48
C GLU A 36 -6.92 -7.11 13.53
N SER A 37 -6.10 -7.14 12.47
CA SER A 37 -4.85 -7.93 12.43
C SER A 37 -3.71 -7.30 13.22
N PHE A 38 -3.80 -6.01 13.53
CA PHE A 38 -2.86 -5.29 14.38
C PHE A 38 -3.47 -4.95 15.76
N GLU A 39 -4.63 -5.53 16.13
CA GLU A 39 -5.19 -5.46 17.48
C GLU A 39 -4.50 -6.49 18.41
N VAL A 40 -3.18 -6.35 18.51
CA VAL A 40 -2.31 -7.12 19.41
C VAL A 40 -1.68 -6.17 20.44
N ASP A 41 -1.36 -6.68 21.63
CA ASP A 41 -0.89 -5.89 22.77
C ASP A 41 0.19 -4.86 22.41
N TYR A 42 1.16 -5.27 21.58
CA TYR A 42 2.21 -4.39 21.09
C TYR A 42 1.67 -3.09 20.47
N TYR A 43 0.79 -3.21 19.46
CA TYR A 43 0.28 -2.07 18.72
C TYR A 43 -0.80 -1.33 19.51
N ILE A 44 -1.59 -2.02 20.33
CA ILE A 44 -2.57 -1.37 21.22
C ILE A 44 -1.84 -0.43 22.18
N LEU A 45 -0.77 -0.89 22.82
CA LEU A 45 0.05 -0.06 23.70
C LEU A 45 0.73 1.08 22.94
N LYS A 46 1.36 0.75 21.80
CA LYS A 46 2.17 1.72 21.04
C LYS A 46 1.36 2.83 20.38
N THR A 47 0.12 2.55 19.97
CA THR A 47 -0.72 3.50 19.24
C THR A 47 -1.77 4.18 20.13
N GLY A 48 -1.82 3.85 21.42
CA GLY A 48 -2.91 4.27 22.31
C GLY A 48 -4.24 3.76 21.79
N ASN A 49 -4.33 2.45 21.52
CA ASN A 49 -5.51 1.80 20.94
C ASN A 49 -6.01 2.47 19.64
N TRP A 50 -5.08 2.87 18.77
CA TRP A 50 -5.38 3.54 17.50
C TRP A 50 -6.18 4.84 17.63
N GLU A 51 -6.16 5.52 18.78
CA GLU A 51 -6.93 6.75 18.98
C GLU A 51 -6.45 7.88 18.07
N HIS A 52 -5.13 8.04 17.98
CA HIS A 52 -4.48 9.13 17.21
C HIS A 52 -3.92 8.68 15.86
N MET A 53 -3.99 7.38 15.57
CA MET A 53 -3.50 6.78 14.34
C MET A 53 -4.54 5.79 13.84
N LYS A 54 -5.15 6.06 12.68
CA LYS A 54 -6.12 5.13 12.08
C LYS A 54 -5.45 4.31 10.98
N MET A 55 -5.79 3.02 10.89
CA MET A 55 -5.28 2.14 9.82
C MET A 55 -5.56 2.70 8.41
N ALA A 56 -6.69 3.40 8.23
CA ALA A 56 -6.99 4.08 6.97
C ALA A 56 -5.95 5.15 6.60
N ALA A 57 -5.45 5.91 7.58
CA ALA A 57 -4.41 6.92 7.39
C ALA A 57 -3.06 6.26 7.08
N VAL A 58 -2.71 5.19 7.80
CA VAL A 58 -1.52 4.35 7.51
C VAL A 58 -1.53 3.86 6.05
N VAL A 59 -2.64 3.26 5.61
CA VAL A 59 -2.81 2.79 4.23
C VAL A 59 -2.66 3.93 3.23
N GLN A 60 -3.18 5.12 3.54
CA GLN A 60 -3.08 6.28 2.67
C GLN A 60 -1.63 6.78 2.56
N ILE A 61 -0.91 6.88 3.67
CA ILE A 61 0.52 7.24 3.68
C ILE A 61 1.32 6.26 2.83
N PHE A 62 1.11 4.95 3.02
CA PHE A 62 1.81 3.92 2.24
C PHE A 62 1.51 4.02 0.75
N LYS A 63 0.26 4.30 0.37
CA LYS A 63 -0.09 4.55 -1.02
C LYS A 63 0.65 5.75 -1.59
N THR A 64 0.73 6.85 -0.85
CA THR A 64 1.46 8.06 -1.27
C THR A 64 2.94 7.74 -1.48
N CYS A 65 3.60 7.10 -0.50
CA CYS A 65 5.02 6.76 -0.59
C CYS A 65 5.32 5.74 -1.70
N CYS A 66 4.41 4.81 -1.99
CA CYS A 66 4.57 3.85 -3.08
C CYS A 66 4.32 4.46 -4.47
N SER A 67 3.50 5.52 -4.58
CA SER A 67 2.98 5.97 -5.87
C SER A 67 4.05 6.48 -6.84
N GLY A 68 5.09 7.16 -6.33
CA GLY A 68 6.22 7.65 -7.14
C GLY A 68 7.05 6.50 -7.73
N PRO A 69 7.70 5.67 -6.88
CA PRO A 69 8.50 4.53 -7.33
C PRO A 69 7.72 3.56 -8.21
N LEU A 70 6.45 3.32 -7.87
CA LEU A 70 5.58 2.49 -8.68
C LEU A 70 5.34 3.07 -10.07
N ARG A 71 5.18 4.39 -10.20
CA ARG A 71 4.99 5.05 -11.49
C ARG A 71 6.27 4.97 -12.32
N GLU A 72 7.40 5.25 -11.70
CA GLU A 72 8.72 5.20 -12.32
C GLU A 72 9.02 3.83 -12.94
N HIS A 73 8.78 2.75 -12.18
CA HIS A 73 9.07 1.40 -12.62
C HIS A 73 7.89 0.66 -13.26
N SER A 74 6.71 1.28 -13.36
CA SER A 74 5.56 0.68 -14.05
C SER A 74 5.82 0.26 -15.50
N PRO A 75 6.65 0.97 -16.31
CA PRO A 75 6.99 0.52 -17.67
C PRO A 75 7.83 -0.75 -17.71
N GLU A 76 8.54 -1.10 -16.62
CA GLU A 76 9.31 -2.35 -16.51
C GLU A 76 8.42 -3.55 -16.16
N MET A 77 7.13 -3.34 -15.86
CA MET A 77 6.21 -4.42 -15.52
C MET A 77 5.88 -5.28 -16.75
N GLU A 78 5.94 -6.59 -16.56
CA GLU A 78 5.58 -7.55 -17.59
C GLU A 78 4.06 -7.56 -17.78
N SER A 79 3.59 -7.13 -18.94
CA SER A 79 2.15 -7.04 -19.27
C SER A 79 1.46 -8.40 -19.32
N ALA A 80 2.21 -9.47 -19.63
CA ALA A 80 1.71 -10.85 -19.62
C ALA A 80 1.47 -11.38 -18.19
N ILE A 81 2.08 -10.76 -17.17
CA ILE A 81 1.97 -11.20 -15.78
C ILE A 81 0.80 -10.48 -15.09
N LYS A 82 -0.21 -11.26 -14.71
CA LYS A 82 -1.41 -10.73 -14.05
C LYS A 82 -1.14 -10.38 -12.58
N GLY A 83 -0.80 -9.12 -12.34
CA GLY A 83 -0.76 -8.52 -11.01
C GLY A 83 0.63 -8.52 -10.35
N PHE A 84 0.83 -7.53 -9.49
CA PHE A 84 2.15 -7.19 -8.93
C PHE A 84 2.84 -8.33 -8.15
N LYS A 85 2.06 -9.16 -7.44
CA LYS A 85 2.62 -10.25 -6.64
C LYS A 85 3.43 -11.27 -7.45
N HIS A 86 3.20 -11.35 -8.76
CA HIS A 86 3.86 -12.29 -9.66
C HIS A 86 4.98 -11.65 -10.50
N GLN A 87 5.19 -10.34 -10.36
CA GLN A 87 6.30 -9.66 -11.03
C GLN A 87 7.64 -10.12 -10.46
N SER A 88 8.73 -9.89 -11.18
CA SER A 88 10.07 -10.28 -10.74
C SER A 88 10.43 -9.68 -9.38
N GLU A 89 11.17 -10.43 -8.55
CA GLU A 89 11.65 -9.93 -7.25
C GLU A 89 12.52 -8.69 -7.41
N ARG A 90 13.37 -8.65 -8.45
CA ARG A 90 14.19 -7.46 -8.77
C ARG A 90 13.34 -6.20 -8.94
N LEU A 91 12.20 -6.29 -9.63
CA LEU A 91 11.31 -5.16 -9.83
C LEU A 91 10.61 -4.77 -8.51
N LYS A 92 10.18 -5.76 -7.72
CA LYS A 92 9.58 -5.53 -6.40
C LYS A 92 10.57 -4.84 -5.46
N ASP A 93 11.84 -5.23 -5.48
CA ASP A 93 12.90 -4.66 -4.67
C ASP A 93 13.12 -3.18 -5.01
N LYS A 94 13.29 -2.82 -6.28
CA LYS A 94 13.42 -1.41 -6.70
C LYS A 94 12.27 -0.53 -6.21
N ILE A 95 11.03 -1.01 -6.40
CA ILE A 95 9.84 -0.26 -5.97
C ILE A 95 9.77 -0.17 -4.44
N TYR A 96 10.17 -1.23 -3.75
CA TYR A 96 10.21 -1.27 -2.29
C TYR A 96 11.26 -0.30 -1.73
N GLU A 97 12.46 -0.26 -2.30
CA GLU A 97 13.53 0.66 -1.91
C GLU A 97 13.08 2.12 -2.02
N GLY A 98 12.55 2.53 -3.18
CA GLY A 98 12.02 3.88 -3.35
C GLY A 98 10.84 4.17 -2.41
N PHE A 99 10.00 3.17 -2.10
CA PHE A 99 8.93 3.31 -1.11
C PHE A 99 9.49 3.60 0.29
N ILE A 100 10.53 2.87 0.71
CA ILE A 100 11.21 3.06 2.00
C ILE A 100 11.88 4.43 2.07
N GLU A 101 12.55 4.87 1.00
CA GLU A 101 13.14 6.21 0.93
C GLU A 101 12.10 7.31 1.11
N ASN A 102 10.97 7.22 0.40
CA ASN A 102 9.85 8.16 0.57
C ASN A 102 9.29 8.15 2.00
N LEU A 103 9.21 6.97 2.63
CA LEU A 103 8.73 6.84 4.00
C LEU A 103 9.71 7.46 5.03
N LYS A 104 11.01 7.47 4.74
CA LYS A 104 12.02 8.13 5.60
C LYS A 104 11.91 9.66 5.55
N ILE A 105 11.56 10.23 4.41
CA ILE A 105 11.61 11.69 4.19
C ILE A 105 10.24 12.39 4.34
N ILE A 106 9.14 11.64 4.36
CA ILE A 106 7.81 12.24 4.54
C ILE A 106 7.71 12.94 5.91
N ASN A 107 7.06 14.11 5.92
CA ASN A 107 6.86 14.91 7.11
C ASN A 107 5.81 14.28 8.05
N LEU A 108 6.27 13.54 9.05
CA LEU A 108 5.48 12.87 10.08
C LEU A 108 6.22 13.02 11.43
N SER A 109 5.50 12.89 12.54
CA SER A 109 6.16 12.74 13.84
C SER A 109 7.00 11.45 13.86
N GLU A 110 8.06 11.47 14.68
CA GLU A 110 8.95 10.32 14.84
C GLU A 110 8.17 9.08 15.28
N ASP A 111 7.35 9.18 16.32
CA ASP A 111 6.49 8.09 16.81
C ASP A 111 5.61 7.49 15.70
N TYR A 112 5.01 8.33 14.86
CA TYR A 112 4.16 7.85 13.78
C TYR A 112 5.00 7.09 12.75
N ARG A 113 6.14 7.66 12.35
CA ARG A 113 7.06 7.02 11.40
C ARG A 113 7.59 5.70 11.93
N GLU A 114 7.90 5.61 13.21
CA GLU A 114 8.32 4.37 13.85
C GLU A 114 7.26 3.28 13.75
N VAL A 115 6.00 3.58 14.07
CA VAL A 115 4.89 2.62 13.91
C VAL A 115 4.76 2.17 12.46
N LEU A 116 4.97 3.06 11.49
CA LEU A 116 4.94 2.68 10.08
C LEU A 116 6.06 1.69 9.73
N PHE A 117 7.27 1.87 10.25
CA PHE A 117 8.35 0.90 10.07
C PHE A 117 8.09 -0.41 10.79
N ASP A 118 7.54 -0.37 12.01
CA ASP A 118 7.15 -1.57 12.74
C ASP A 118 6.13 -2.39 11.95
N ILE A 119 5.15 -1.74 11.32
CA ILE A 119 4.16 -2.40 10.48
C ILE A 119 4.84 -3.13 9.33
N LEU A 120 5.86 -2.53 8.70
CA LEU A 120 6.62 -3.19 7.63
C LEU A 120 7.46 -4.36 8.15
N GLU A 121 8.04 -4.24 9.35
CA GLU A 121 8.77 -5.32 10.00
C GLU A 121 7.84 -6.50 10.34
N SER A 122 6.69 -6.21 10.98
CA SER A 122 5.63 -7.17 11.28
C SER A 122 5.11 -7.89 10.03
N THR A 123 5.10 -7.22 8.88
CA THR A 123 4.54 -7.77 7.63
C THR A 123 5.61 -8.14 6.59
N SER A 124 6.83 -8.39 7.07
CA SER A 124 8.00 -8.70 6.24
C SER A 124 7.90 -10.04 5.51
N GLU A 125 7.12 -10.99 6.02
CA GLU A 125 6.81 -12.26 5.34
C GLU A 125 6.20 -11.99 3.96
N GLU A 126 6.95 -12.33 2.90
CA GLU A 126 6.65 -12.02 1.49
C GLU A 126 6.34 -10.53 1.22
N ARG A 127 6.69 -9.64 2.16
CA ARG A 127 6.31 -8.21 2.17
C ARG A 127 4.83 -8.01 1.85
N TRP A 128 3.97 -8.86 2.41
CA TRP A 128 2.60 -9.03 1.92
C TRP A 128 1.78 -7.73 1.96
N PHE A 129 2.02 -6.87 2.95
CA PHE A 129 1.29 -5.62 3.10
C PHE A 129 1.69 -4.61 2.03
N PHE A 130 2.99 -4.48 1.75
CA PHE A 130 3.52 -3.70 0.62
C PHE A 130 2.95 -4.19 -0.72
N VAL A 131 3.00 -5.51 -0.98
CA VAL A 131 2.46 -6.10 -2.21
C VAL A 131 0.96 -5.81 -2.34
N TRP A 132 0.22 -5.84 -1.23
CA TRP A 132 -1.19 -5.50 -1.21
C TRP A 132 -1.44 -4.01 -1.52
N ILE A 133 -0.67 -3.09 -0.92
CA ILE A 133 -0.75 -1.63 -1.18
C ILE A 133 -0.53 -1.35 -2.67
N VAL A 134 0.54 -1.87 -3.25
CA VAL A 134 0.83 -1.70 -4.68
C VAL A 134 -0.31 -2.23 -5.54
N GLY A 135 -0.85 -3.40 -5.20
CA GLY A 135 -2.01 -3.97 -5.87
C GLY A 135 -3.25 -3.07 -5.81
N GLN A 136 -3.48 -2.34 -4.71
CA GLN A 136 -4.58 -1.37 -4.62
C GLN A 136 -4.36 -0.17 -5.55
N ILE A 137 -3.13 0.33 -5.65
CA ILE A 137 -2.79 1.46 -6.51
C ILE A 137 -2.99 1.09 -7.99
N LEU A 138 -2.44 -0.05 -8.42
CA LEU A 138 -2.57 -0.51 -9.81
C LEU A 138 -4.04 -0.71 -10.21
N ARG A 139 -4.86 -1.32 -9.33
CA ARG A 139 -6.30 -1.45 -9.58
C ARG A 139 -7.00 -0.09 -9.72
N ALA A 140 -6.58 0.91 -8.94
CA ALA A 140 -7.14 2.24 -9.03
C ALA A 140 -6.74 2.94 -10.34
N TRP A 141 -5.51 2.72 -10.84
CA TRP A 141 -5.06 3.23 -12.15
C TRP A 141 -5.83 2.58 -13.30
N GLN A 142 -5.93 1.26 -13.32
CA GLN A 142 -6.71 0.52 -14.33
C GLN A 142 -8.17 1.00 -14.41
N LYS A 143 -8.85 1.16 -13.26
CA LYS A 143 -10.23 1.68 -13.22
C LYS A 143 -10.35 3.08 -13.81
N LYS A 144 -9.35 3.95 -13.62
CA LYS A 144 -9.34 5.31 -14.18
C LYS A 144 -9.18 5.27 -15.70
N GLU A 145 -8.30 4.41 -16.21
CA GLU A 145 -8.09 4.22 -17.65
C GLU A 145 -9.35 3.66 -18.32
N GLU A 146 -9.96 2.62 -17.77
CA GLU A 146 -11.21 2.03 -18.28
C GLU A 146 -12.35 3.07 -18.33
N SER A 147 -12.46 3.90 -17.30
CA SER A 147 -13.49 4.95 -17.23
C SER A 147 -13.25 6.06 -18.26
N ALA A 148 -11.99 6.41 -18.53
CA ALA A 148 -11.62 7.40 -19.54
C ALA A 148 -11.93 6.89 -20.96
N SER A 149 -11.61 5.62 -21.25
CA SER A 149 -11.89 4.98 -22.54
C SER A 149 -13.39 4.98 -22.86
N ARG A 150 -14.26 4.62 -21.89
CA ARG A 150 -15.72 4.63 -22.07
C ARG A 150 -16.30 6.02 -22.37
N LYS A 151 -15.74 7.08 -21.76
CA LYS A 151 -16.15 8.47 -22.04
C LYS A 151 -15.76 8.90 -23.46
N SER A 152 -14.58 8.50 -23.91
CA SER A 152 -14.11 8.82 -25.27
C SER A 152 -14.91 8.11 -26.37
N GLU A 153 -15.42 6.91 -26.09
CA GLU A 153 -16.19 6.11 -27.03
C GLU A 153 -17.65 6.59 -27.14
N SER A 154 -18.24 7.03 -26.03
CA SER A 154 -19.56 7.68 -26.01
C SER A 154 -19.57 9.01 -26.76
N SER A 155 -18.59 9.89 -26.54
CA SER A 155 -18.46 11.14 -27.33
C SER A 155 -18.15 10.93 -28.82
N LYS A 156 -17.56 9.80 -29.21
CA LYS A 156 -17.33 9.47 -30.65
C LYS A 156 -18.58 8.94 -31.34
N ARG A 157 -19.49 8.26 -30.63
CA ARG A 157 -20.77 7.79 -31.19
C ARG A 157 -21.74 8.94 -31.39
N GLU A 158 -21.78 9.91 -30.48
CA GLU A 158 -22.69 11.06 -30.54
C GLU A 158 -22.37 12.04 -31.70
N ARG A 159 -21.17 11.96 -32.29
CA ARG A 159 -20.77 12.79 -33.45
C ARG A 159 -20.99 12.13 -34.82
N ARG A 160 -21.52 10.90 -34.89
CA ARG A 160 -21.71 10.16 -36.14
C ARG A 160 -23.13 10.14 -36.70
N ASP A 161 -24.08 10.85 -36.09
CA ASP A 161 -25.43 11.00 -36.64
C ASP A 161 -25.79 12.47 -36.89
N PRO A 162 -25.46 13.05 -38.06
CA PRO A 162 -26.31 14.05 -38.67
C PRO A 162 -27.38 13.31 -39.50
N LEU A 163 -28.63 13.43 -39.03
CA LEU A 163 -29.86 13.05 -39.72
C LEU A 163 -29.75 13.23 -41.24
N ALA A 164 -29.86 12.13 -41.98
CA ALA A 164 -30.25 12.15 -43.38
C ALA A 164 -31.68 12.71 -43.44
N ILE A 165 -31.81 13.98 -43.82
CA ILE A 165 -33.10 14.56 -44.19
C ILE A 165 -33.29 14.23 -45.67
N ASP A 166 -34.19 13.28 -45.89
CA ASP A 166 -34.83 12.92 -47.14
C ASP A 166 -35.57 14.14 -47.73
N GLU A 167 -35.07 14.70 -48.82
CA GLU A 167 -35.83 15.60 -49.68
C GLU A 167 -36.26 14.84 -50.94
N SER A 168 -37.34 14.08 -50.81
CA SER A 168 -38.14 13.62 -51.93
C SER A 168 -39.04 14.77 -52.43
N LYS A 169 -38.81 15.22 -53.66
CA LYS A 169 -39.73 16.06 -54.45
C LYS A 169 -40.19 15.30 -55.68
#